data_AF-A0A7K1B7A1-F1
#
_entry.id   AF-A0A7K1B7A1-F1
#
_cell.length_a   1.000
_cell.length_b   1.000
_cell.length_c   1.000
_cell.angle_alpha   90.00
_cell.angle_beta   90.00
_cell.angle_gamma   90.00
#
_symmetry.space_group_name_H-M   'P 1'
#
loop_
_entity.id
_entity.type
_entity.pdbx_description
1 polymer ?
#
loop_
_entity_poly.entity_id
_entity_poly.type
_entity_poly.pdbx_seq_one_letter_code
_entity_poly.pdbx_strand_id
1 'polypeptide(L)'
;MDLADRLERELWRCARGGIPEEWQGSQRLAACSSAEELVARVRRIGVESDVLVDDLLAVSDLPEVATLVLAVAAAPLARARCGRDRDRCDLLLTEFALAVSEARVDRPMSVRHRLSLLLDRSWDRVRRARPHGFAPVDPDELDRTGVVADPFAGVLDRDVLDSVRARLERDADAGIALVRAWNSALELYDREGRSEAERDRWKYVRRLLRRLDVDDSAA
;
A
#
# COMPACT_ATOMS: atom_id res chain seq x y z
N MET A 1 3.88 0.46 25.62
CA MET A 1 4.70 1.19 24.64
C MET A 1 4.51 0.47 23.33
N ASP A 2 3.72 1.06 22.44
CA ASP A 2 3.35 0.42 21.17
C ASP A 2 4.46 0.58 20.11
N LEU A 3 4.34 -0.06 18.95
CA LEU A 3 5.36 0.03 17.90
C LEU A 3 5.52 1.47 17.40
N ALA A 4 4.44 2.24 17.30
CA ALA A 4 4.50 3.64 16.87
C ALA A 4 5.39 4.50 17.79
N ASP A 5 5.26 4.35 19.12
CA ASP A 5 6.11 5.05 20.10
C ASP A 5 7.59 4.61 20.02
N ARG A 6 7.85 3.38 19.56
CA ARG A 6 9.21 2.89 19.31
C ARG A 6 9.80 3.45 18.03
N LEU A 7 9.03 3.46 16.95
CA LEU A 7 9.44 4.01 15.65
C LEU A 7 9.74 5.51 15.75
N GLU A 8 8.94 6.25 16.51
CA GLU A 8 9.16 7.69 16.74
C GLU A 8 10.47 7.95 17.51
N ARG A 9 10.72 7.21 18.60
CA ARG A 9 11.99 7.33 19.33
C ARG A 9 13.20 6.89 18.51
N GLU A 10 13.04 5.86 17.69
CA GLU A 10 14.09 5.40 16.78
C GLU A 10 14.40 6.46 15.72
N LEU A 11 13.38 7.08 15.13
CA LEU A 11 13.54 8.20 14.21
C LEU A 11 14.33 9.34 14.87
N TRP A 12 13.98 9.75 16.08
CA TRP A 12 14.71 10.82 16.79
C TRP A 12 16.15 10.44 17.12
N ARG A 13 16.42 9.16 17.40
CA ARG A 13 17.77 8.66 17.61
C ARG A 13 18.61 8.72 16.34
N CYS A 14 18.07 8.24 15.22
CA CYS A 14 18.76 8.20 13.93
C CYS A 14 18.96 9.60 13.34
N ALA A 15 17.92 10.44 13.38
CA ALA A 15 17.94 11.77 12.81
C ALA A 15 18.70 12.80 13.67
N ARG A 16 18.94 12.50 14.96
CA ARG A 16 19.53 13.44 15.94
C ARG A 16 18.82 14.81 15.96
N GLY A 17 17.54 14.85 15.62
CA GLY A 17 16.72 16.06 15.53
C GLY A 17 16.77 16.82 14.18
N GLY A 18 17.68 16.46 13.27
CA GLY A 18 17.84 17.13 11.96
C GLY A 18 17.41 16.26 10.78
N ILE A 19 17.49 16.82 9.57
CA ILE A 19 17.43 16.03 8.32
C ILE A 19 18.84 15.50 8.03
N PRO A 20 19.01 14.21 7.66
CA PRO A 20 20.31 13.67 7.29
C PRO A 20 21.00 14.50 6.19
N GLU A 21 22.31 14.75 6.33
CA GLU A 21 23.06 15.56 5.37
C GLU A 21 23.12 14.91 3.99
N GLU A 22 23.05 13.57 3.94
CA GLU A 22 23.00 12.75 2.74
C GLU A 22 21.77 13.05 1.87
N TRP A 23 20.71 13.61 2.46
CA TRP A 23 19.47 13.94 1.75
C TRP A 23 19.49 15.33 1.09
N GLN A 24 20.61 16.05 1.17
CA GLN A 24 20.76 17.38 0.55
C GLN A 24 20.53 17.39 -0.96
N GLY A 25 20.62 16.24 -1.63
CA GLY A 25 20.27 16.09 -3.05
C GLY A 25 18.81 16.41 -3.37
N SER A 26 17.90 16.32 -2.38
CA SER A 26 16.53 16.81 -2.51
C SER A 26 16.38 18.16 -1.84
N GLN A 27 16.23 19.22 -2.64
CA GLN A 27 16.00 20.59 -2.15
C GLN A 27 14.78 20.68 -1.21
N ARG A 28 13.75 19.84 -1.41
CA ARG A 28 12.52 19.89 -0.60
C ARG A 28 12.70 19.23 0.76
N LEU A 29 13.42 18.11 0.81
CA LEU A 29 13.76 17.46 2.09
C LEU A 29 14.72 18.34 2.89
N ALA A 30 15.74 18.90 2.23
CA ALA A 30 16.70 19.82 2.84
C ALA A 30 16.09 21.13 3.34
N ALA A 31 14.94 21.55 2.78
CA ALA A 31 14.22 22.73 3.25
C ALA A 31 13.53 22.52 4.61
N CYS A 32 13.40 21.29 5.10
CA CYS A 32 12.89 21.02 6.44
C CYS A 32 14.00 21.24 7.47
N SER A 33 13.71 22.02 8.51
CA SER A 33 14.65 22.32 9.59
C SER A 33 14.88 21.14 10.54
N SER A 34 13.97 20.16 10.55
CA SER A 34 14.01 18.98 11.41
C SER A 34 13.21 17.81 10.83
N ALA A 35 13.50 16.60 11.31
CA ALA A 35 12.71 15.42 11.00
C ALA A 35 11.27 15.51 11.52
N GLU A 36 11.03 16.26 12.61
CA GLU A 36 9.68 16.52 13.14
C GLU A 36 8.87 17.39 12.18
N GLU A 37 9.46 18.45 11.65
CA GLU A 37 8.83 19.28 10.62
C GLU A 37 8.48 18.46 9.38
N LEU A 38 9.41 17.62 8.93
CA LEU A 38 9.19 16.74 7.77
C LEU A 38 8.03 15.78 8.01
N VAL A 39 7.99 15.10 9.16
CA VAL A 39 6.86 14.24 9.55
C VAL A 39 5.55 15.02 9.57
N ALA A 40 5.55 16.23 10.13
CA ALA A 40 4.37 17.08 10.19
C ALA A 40 3.86 17.49 8.80
N ARG A 41 4.77 17.78 7.86
CA ARG A 41 4.44 18.13 6.47
C ARG A 41 3.92 16.90 5.70
N VAL A 42 4.53 15.74 5.86
CA VAL A 42 4.04 14.48 5.27
C VAL A 42 2.64 14.14 5.79
N ARG A 43 2.32 14.44 7.06
CA ARG A 43 0.98 14.22 7.64
C ARG A 43 -0.11 15.14 7.08
N ARG A 44 0.24 16.31 6.52
CA ARG A 44 -0.71 17.25 5.91
C ARG A 44 -1.10 16.75 4.52
N ILE A 45 -1.90 15.69 4.48
CA ILE A 45 -2.38 15.01 3.26
C ILE A 45 -2.77 16.06 2.20
N GLY A 46 -2.14 15.97 1.02
CA GLY A 46 -2.29 16.93 -0.06
C GLY A 46 -1.11 16.87 -1.02
N VAL A 47 -1.11 17.73 -2.04
CA VAL A 47 -0.11 17.72 -3.13
C VAL A 47 1.32 17.86 -2.60
N GLU A 48 1.53 18.70 -1.59
CA GLU A 48 2.85 18.88 -0.97
C GLU A 48 3.33 17.60 -0.26
N SER A 49 2.44 16.95 0.49
CA SER A 49 2.72 15.66 1.13
C SER A 49 3.03 14.58 0.10
N ASP A 50 2.29 14.52 -1.00
CA ASP A 50 2.52 13.53 -2.07
C ASP A 50 3.91 13.67 -2.70
N VAL A 51 4.35 14.91 -2.95
CA VAL A 51 5.70 15.19 -3.47
C VAL A 51 6.77 14.80 -2.45
N LEU A 52 6.57 15.11 -1.16
CA LEU A 52 7.52 14.72 -0.11
C LEU A 52 7.60 13.21 0.06
N VAL A 53 6.49 12.48 -0.10
CA VAL A 53 6.48 11.02 -0.09
C VAL A 53 7.25 10.47 -1.28
N ASP A 54 7.05 11.02 -2.49
CA ASP A 54 7.80 10.61 -3.68
C ASP A 54 9.30 10.89 -3.53
N ASP A 55 9.68 12.04 -2.96
CA ASP A 55 11.07 12.37 -2.64
C ASP A 55 11.66 11.40 -1.59
N LEU A 56 10.89 11.04 -0.54
CA LEU A 56 11.30 10.07 0.48
C LEU A 56 11.45 8.65 -0.06
N LEU A 57 10.61 8.24 -1.02
CA LEU A 57 10.73 6.96 -1.73
C LEU A 57 11.93 6.96 -2.69
N ALA A 58 12.34 8.12 -3.19
CA ALA A 58 13.50 8.26 -4.07
C ALA A 58 14.85 8.26 -3.33
N VAL A 59 14.87 8.45 -2.01
CA VAL A 59 16.08 8.41 -1.19
C VAL A 59 16.82 7.08 -1.34
N SER A 60 18.06 7.13 -1.81
CA SER A 60 19.01 6.01 -1.90
C SER A 60 19.87 5.86 -0.65
N ASP A 61 20.20 6.98 -0.02
CA ASP A 61 21.11 7.04 1.14
C ASP A 61 20.29 7.06 2.43
N LEU A 62 20.55 6.12 3.35
CA LEU A 62 19.75 5.91 4.57
C LEU A 62 18.24 5.68 4.28
N PRO A 63 17.86 4.75 3.38
CA PRO A 63 16.46 4.47 3.04
C PRO A 63 15.63 3.99 4.23
N GLU A 64 16.27 3.39 5.24
CA GLU A 64 15.67 3.00 6.51
C GLU A 64 15.17 4.21 7.30
N VAL A 65 15.91 5.32 7.33
CA VAL A 65 15.49 6.55 8.01
C VAL A 65 14.33 7.20 7.27
N ALA A 66 14.34 7.19 5.93
CA ALA A 66 13.21 7.67 5.13
C ALA A 66 11.95 6.79 5.36
N THR A 67 12.13 5.49 5.51
CA THR A 67 11.03 4.56 5.86
C THR A 67 10.50 4.84 7.27
N LEU A 68 11.37 5.15 8.25
CA LEU A 68 10.95 5.58 9.59
C LEU A 68 10.12 6.86 9.55
N VAL A 69 10.54 7.87 8.78
CA VAL A 69 9.75 9.11 8.59
C VAL A 69 8.35 8.80 8.08
N LEU A 70 8.23 7.97 7.04
CA LEU A 70 6.94 7.59 6.47
C LEU A 70 6.08 6.80 7.46
N ALA A 71 6.66 5.86 8.20
CA ALA A 71 5.95 5.04 9.18
C ALA A 71 5.45 5.88 10.38
N VAL A 72 6.28 6.78 10.90
CA VAL A 72 5.90 7.72 11.97
C VAL A 72 4.82 8.70 11.48
N ALA A 73 4.91 9.14 10.23
CA ALA A 73 3.87 9.96 9.62
C ALA A 73 2.53 9.21 9.47
N ALA A 74 2.56 7.92 9.13
CA ALA A 74 1.38 7.08 8.97
C ALA A 74 0.74 6.61 10.28
N ALA A 75 1.46 6.64 11.41
CA ALA A 75 1.00 6.11 12.69
C ALA A 75 -0.38 6.63 13.17
N PRO A 76 -0.73 7.92 13.06
CA PRO A 76 -2.07 8.39 13.43
C PRO A 76 -3.18 7.78 12.57
N LEU A 77 -2.92 7.60 11.27
CA LEU A 77 -3.86 6.96 10.34
C LEU A 77 -4.01 5.46 10.64
N ALA A 78 -2.90 4.78 10.95
CA ALA A 78 -2.92 3.38 11.38
C ALA A 78 -3.72 3.20 12.68
N ARG A 79 -3.49 4.05 13.68
CA ARG A 79 -4.26 4.07 14.94
C ARG A 79 -5.74 4.34 14.70
N ALA A 80 -6.08 5.30 13.85
CA ALA A 80 -7.47 5.58 13.48
C ALA A 80 -8.16 4.38 12.80
N ARG A 81 -7.42 3.64 11.97
CA ARG A 81 -7.90 2.44 11.27
C ARG A 81 -8.14 1.25 12.22
N CYS A 82 -7.22 1.03 13.16
CA CYS A 82 -7.23 -0.13 14.07
C CYS A 82 -8.00 0.12 15.37
N GLY A 83 -8.31 1.38 15.69
CA GLY A 83 -9.02 1.74 16.92
C GLY A 83 -8.20 1.38 18.17
N ARG A 84 -8.75 0.50 19.03
CA ARG A 84 -8.09 0.06 20.27
C ARG A 84 -7.23 -1.21 20.11
N ASP A 85 -7.23 -1.81 18.93
CA ASP A 85 -6.49 -3.05 18.64
C ASP A 85 -5.02 -2.74 18.36
N ARG A 86 -4.18 -2.87 19.40
CA ARG A 86 -2.77 -2.52 19.36
C ARG A 86 -1.97 -3.48 18.48
N ASP A 87 -2.20 -4.78 18.60
CA ASP A 87 -1.47 -5.80 17.85
C ASP A 87 -1.73 -5.64 16.34
N ARG A 88 -2.97 -5.30 15.97
CA ARG A 88 -3.33 -5.01 14.60
C ARG A 88 -2.74 -3.70 14.07
N CYS A 89 -2.57 -2.70 14.94
CA CYS A 89 -1.86 -1.46 14.59
C CYS A 89 -0.36 -1.73 14.37
N ASP A 90 0.27 -2.55 15.21
CA ASP A 90 1.67 -2.93 15.09
C ASP A 90 1.91 -3.76 13.81
N LEU A 91 1.01 -4.70 13.51
CA LEU A 91 1.05 -5.46 12.26
C LEU A 91 0.86 -4.55 11.04
N LEU A 92 -0.05 -3.57 11.10
CA LEU A 92 -0.25 -2.61 10.01
C LEU A 92 0.99 -1.75 9.76
N LEU A 93 1.65 -1.26 10.79
CA LEU A 93 2.88 -0.47 10.64
C LEU A 93 4.04 -1.31 10.10
N THR A 94 4.07 -2.60 10.43
CA THR A 94 5.04 -3.56 9.87
C THR A 94 4.79 -3.76 8.38
N GLU A 95 3.56 -4.08 7.99
CA GLU A 95 3.16 -4.22 6.58
C GLU A 95 3.38 -2.92 5.79
N PHE A 96 3.22 -1.77 6.45
CA PHE A 96 3.50 -0.46 5.86
C PHE A 96 4.97 -0.27 5.52
N ALA A 97 5.90 -0.64 6.40
CA ALA A 97 7.32 -0.58 6.08
C ALA A 97 7.69 -1.49 4.88
N LEU A 98 7.04 -2.65 4.76
CA LEU A 98 7.21 -3.54 3.60
C LEU A 98 6.65 -2.91 2.31
N ALA A 99 5.43 -2.34 2.38
CA ALA A 99 4.82 -1.65 1.25
C ALA A 99 5.64 -0.44 0.77
N VAL A 100 6.25 0.31 1.69
CA VAL A 100 7.21 1.38 1.37
C VAL A 100 8.42 0.82 0.63
N SER A 101 9.00 -0.27 1.12
CA SER A 101 10.18 -0.89 0.49
C SER A 101 9.89 -1.37 -0.94
N GLU A 102 8.71 -1.95 -1.16
CA GLU A 102 8.25 -2.31 -2.51
C GLU A 102 8.05 -1.09 -3.39
N ALA A 103 7.43 -0.03 -2.87
CA ALA A 103 7.16 1.20 -3.63
C ALA A 103 8.44 1.93 -4.05
N ARG A 104 9.60 1.63 -3.44
CA ARG A 104 10.91 2.12 -3.90
C ARG A 104 11.37 1.42 -5.18
N VAL A 105 11.03 0.13 -5.33
CA VAL A 105 11.39 -0.69 -6.51
C VAL A 105 10.37 -0.48 -7.62
N ASP A 106 9.09 -0.54 -7.29
CA ASP A 106 7.96 -0.39 -8.21
C ASP A 106 7.06 0.76 -7.74
N ARG A 107 7.33 1.96 -8.25
CA ARG A 107 6.65 3.16 -7.80
C ARG A 107 5.17 3.11 -8.20
N PRO A 108 4.24 3.31 -7.25
CA PRO A 108 2.82 3.36 -7.59
C PRO A 108 2.56 4.43 -8.65
N MET A 109 1.66 4.17 -9.60
CA MET A 109 1.34 5.13 -10.67
C MET A 109 0.38 6.26 -10.23
N SER A 110 -0.29 6.14 -9.08
CA SER A 110 -1.29 7.11 -8.62
C SER A 110 -0.67 8.42 -8.13
N VAL A 111 -1.00 9.54 -8.76
CA VAL A 111 -0.40 10.87 -8.51
C VAL A 111 -0.92 11.58 -7.24
N ARG A 112 -1.84 10.98 -6.47
CA ARG A 112 -2.47 11.63 -5.30
C ARG A 112 -2.62 10.71 -4.09
N HIS A 113 -2.53 11.31 -2.90
CA HIS A 113 -2.70 10.67 -1.60
C HIS A 113 -1.76 9.48 -1.37
N ARG A 114 -0.47 9.66 -1.69
CA ARG A 114 0.58 8.61 -1.69
C ARG A 114 0.65 7.87 -0.36
N LEU A 115 0.69 8.61 0.75
CA LEU A 115 0.80 8.03 2.08
C LEU A 115 -0.42 7.14 2.41
N SER A 116 -1.62 7.62 2.12
CA SER A 116 -2.86 6.86 2.32
C SER A 116 -2.92 5.63 1.43
N LEU A 117 -2.46 5.72 0.18
CA LEU A 117 -2.41 4.58 -0.74
C LEU A 117 -1.48 3.48 -0.25
N LEU A 118 -0.28 3.84 0.24
CA LEU A 118 0.64 2.90 0.85
C LEU A 118 0.01 2.23 2.08
N LEU A 119 -0.68 3.02 2.92
CA LEU A 119 -1.36 2.50 4.10
C LEU A 119 -2.53 1.57 3.75
N ASP A 120 -3.32 1.88 2.72
CA ASP A 120 -4.41 1.04 2.25
C ASP A 120 -3.89 -0.29 1.70
N ARG A 121 -2.80 -0.27 0.91
CA ARG A 121 -2.12 -1.48 0.42
C ARG A 121 -1.66 -2.37 1.57
N SER A 122 -1.14 -1.74 2.63
CA SER A 122 -0.68 -2.43 3.84
C SER A 122 -1.86 -3.02 4.62
N TRP A 123 -2.93 -2.25 4.76
CA TRP A 123 -4.16 -2.69 5.42
C TRP A 123 -4.81 -3.87 4.72
N ASP A 124 -4.77 -3.90 3.39
CA ASP A 124 -5.24 -5.05 2.62
C ASP A 124 -4.49 -6.34 2.97
N ARG A 125 -3.18 -6.26 3.24
CA ARG A 125 -2.38 -7.40 3.71
C ARG A 125 -2.77 -7.82 5.10
N VAL A 126 -2.89 -6.87 6.03
CA VAL A 126 -3.36 -7.13 7.41
C VAL A 126 -4.73 -7.81 7.41
N ARG A 127 -5.65 -7.41 6.52
CA ARG A 127 -6.98 -8.03 6.42
C ARG A 127 -6.95 -9.44 5.81
N ARG A 128 -5.98 -9.72 4.94
CA ARG A 128 -5.82 -11.03 4.27
C ARG A 128 -5.04 -12.01 5.11
N ALA A 129 -4.13 -11.52 5.94
CA ALA A 129 -3.49 -12.30 6.99
C ALA A 129 -4.59 -12.82 7.93
N ARG A 130 -5.00 -14.08 7.75
CA ARG A 130 -5.78 -14.75 8.80
C ARG A 130 -4.94 -14.75 10.07
N PRO A 131 -5.54 -14.67 11.27
CA PRO A 131 -4.85 -14.98 12.51
C PRO A 131 -4.57 -16.50 12.53
N HIS A 132 -3.58 -16.93 11.76
CA HIS A 132 -2.94 -18.22 11.88
C HIS A 132 -1.52 -17.88 12.28
N GLY A 133 -1.15 -18.31 13.49
CA GLY A 133 0.09 -17.93 14.15
C GLY A 133 1.25 -17.98 13.16
N PHE A 134 2.00 -16.89 13.12
CA PHE A 134 3.35 -16.90 12.58
C PHE A 134 4.12 -17.99 13.34
N ALA A 135 4.31 -19.15 12.71
CA ALA A 135 5.43 -19.99 13.08
C ALA A 135 6.67 -19.25 12.55
N PRO A 136 7.69 -18.98 13.40
CA PRO A 136 8.93 -18.40 12.92
C PRO A 136 9.48 -19.26 11.77
N VAL A 137 9.83 -18.62 10.66
CA VAL A 137 10.47 -19.29 9.53
C VAL A 137 11.87 -19.70 9.95
N ASP A 138 12.20 -20.98 9.78
CA ASP A 138 13.54 -21.50 10.02
C ASP A 138 14.50 -20.94 8.95
N PRO A 139 15.56 -20.21 9.34
CA PRO A 139 16.52 -19.67 8.37
C PRO A 139 17.19 -20.76 7.50
N ASP A 140 17.24 -22.02 7.96
CA ASP A 140 17.82 -23.14 7.20
C ASP A 140 16.90 -23.72 6.10
N GLU A 141 15.63 -23.29 6.05
CA GLU A 141 14.68 -23.63 4.97
C GLU A 141 14.68 -22.62 3.81
N LEU A 142 15.17 -21.40 4.04
CA LEU A 142 15.17 -20.32 3.04
C LEU A 142 16.12 -20.59 1.87
N ASP A 143 17.21 -21.32 2.11
CA ASP A 143 18.21 -21.67 1.10
C ASP A 143 17.72 -22.71 0.08
N ARG A 144 16.55 -23.34 0.30
CA ARG A 144 16.09 -24.50 -0.49
C ARG A 144 14.86 -24.26 -1.36
N THR A 145 14.20 -23.10 -1.30
CA THR A 145 12.99 -22.85 -2.08
C THR A 145 13.26 -22.04 -3.35
N GLY A 146 13.89 -22.71 -4.33
CA GLY A 146 13.80 -22.31 -5.73
C GLY A 146 12.38 -22.53 -6.26
N VAL A 147 11.85 -21.49 -6.92
CA VAL A 147 10.55 -21.40 -7.62
C VAL A 147 9.33 -21.22 -6.69
N VAL A 148 9.06 -19.95 -6.35
CA VAL A 148 7.82 -19.51 -5.70
C VAL A 148 6.74 -19.31 -6.76
N ALA A 149 5.60 -19.97 -6.57
CA ALA A 149 4.36 -19.72 -7.30
C ALA A 149 3.97 -18.25 -7.20
N ASP A 150 3.49 -17.66 -8.30
CA ASP A 150 3.18 -16.24 -8.44
C ASP A 150 2.49 -15.62 -7.19
N PRO A 151 3.21 -14.79 -6.41
CA PRO A 151 2.71 -14.19 -5.18
C PRO A 151 1.66 -13.08 -5.42
N PHE A 152 1.38 -12.71 -6.68
CA PHE A 152 0.49 -11.61 -7.05
C PHE A 152 -0.97 -12.01 -7.31
N ALA A 153 -1.34 -13.28 -7.11
CA ALA A 153 -2.69 -13.81 -7.37
C ALA A 153 -3.87 -13.07 -6.66
N GLY A 154 -3.56 -12.20 -5.69
CA GLY A 154 -4.52 -11.33 -4.99
C GLY A 154 -4.30 -9.80 -5.13
N VAL A 155 -3.27 -9.34 -5.83
CA VAL A 155 -2.98 -7.89 -6.05
C VAL A 155 -3.81 -7.32 -7.22
N LEU A 156 -4.37 -8.21 -8.03
CA LEU A 156 -5.13 -7.97 -9.26
C LEU A 156 -6.60 -7.55 -9.06
N ASP A 157 -6.99 -6.77 -8.05
CA ASP A 157 -8.42 -6.42 -7.83
C ASP A 157 -8.79 -4.96 -8.16
N ARG A 158 -7.85 -4.00 -8.01
CA ARG A 158 -8.09 -2.59 -8.41
C ARG A 158 -7.46 -2.28 -9.76
N ASP A 159 -6.25 -2.78 -10.01
CA ASP A 159 -5.62 -2.71 -11.34
C ASP A 159 -6.42 -3.44 -12.41
N VAL A 160 -7.02 -4.60 -12.09
CA VAL A 160 -7.92 -5.29 -13.05
C VAL A 160 -9.18 -4.48 -13.30
N LEU A 161 -9.64 -3.71 -12.31
CA LEU A 161 -10.80 -2.85 -12.54
C LEU A 161 -10.41 -1.62 -13.34
N ASP A 162 -9.32 -0.94 -12.99
CA ASP A 162 -8.84 0.24 -13.69
C ASP A 162 -8.35 -0.10 -15.12
N SER A 163 -7.80 -1.30 -15.35
CA SER A 163 -7.44 -1.79 -16.69
C SER A 163 -8.69 -2.07 -17.54
N VAL A 164 -9.71 -2.73 -16.97
CA VAL A 164 -11.00 -2.98 -17.65
C VAL A 164 -11.73 -1.66 -17.91
N ARG A 165 -11.65 -0.69 -17.00
CA ARG A 165 -12.18 0.67 -17.20
C ARG A 165 -11.51 1.37 -18.37
N ALA A 166 -10.17 1.45 -18.35
CA ALA A 166 -9.41 2.09 -19.40
C ALA A 166 -9.59 1.39 -20.76
N ARG A 167 -9.95 0.09 -20.75
CA ARG A 167 -10.30 -0.69 -21.94
C ARG A 167 -11.70 -0.36 -22.46
N LEU A 168 -12.71 -0.31 -21.58
CA LEU A 168 -14.08 0.12 -21.92
C LEU A 168 -14.12 1.57 -22.44
N GLU A 169 -13.25 2.44 -21.94
CA GLU A 169 -13.11 3.82 -22.42
C GLU A 169 -12.41 3.91 -23.80
N ARG A 170 -11.63 2.90 -24.19
CA ARG A 170 -10.92 2.84 -25.48
C ARG A 170 -11.68 2.11 -26.57
N ASP A 171 -12.54 1.16 -26.22
CA ASP A 171 -13.19 0.25 -27.17
C ASP A 171 -14.71 0.30 -27.05
N ALA A 172 -15.36 0.93 -28.04
CA ALA A 172 -16.80 1.18 -28.03
C ALA A 172 -17.64 -0.10 -28.23
N ASP A 173 -17.04 -1.16 -28.76
CA ASP A 173 -17.68 -2.44 -29.07
C ASP A 173 -17.41 -3.52 -27.99
N ALA A 174 -17.09 -3.11 -26.77
CA ALA A 174 -16.92 -4.03 -25.65
C ALA A 174 -18.16 -4.91 -25.44
N GLY A 175 -17.97 -6.22 -25.42
CA GLY A 175 -19.06 -7.20 -25.35
C GLY A 175 -20.01 -6.98 -24.16
N ILE A 176 -21.31 -7.12 -24.38
CA ILE A 176 -22.39 -6.86 -23.41
C ILE A 176 -22.16 -7.58 -22.05
N ALA A 177 -21.54 -8.76 -22.07
CA ALA A 177 -21.20 -9.52 -20.87
C ALA A 177 -20.15 -8.81 -19.98
N LEU A 178 -19.14 -8.17 -20.59
CA LEU A 178 -18.11 -7.40 -19.90
C LEU A 178 -18.70 -6.15 -19.26
N VAL A 179 -19.56 -5.42 -19.98
CA VAL A 179 -20.23 -4.22 -19.48
C VAL A 179 -21.14 -4.53 -18.28
N ARG A 180 -21.88 -5.65 -18.33
CA ARG A 180 -22.75 -6.08 -17.21
C ARG A 180 -21.94 -6.53 -15.99
N ALA A 181 -20.83 -7.23 -16.21
CA ALA A 181 -19.92 -7.62 -15.14
C ALA A 181 -19.26 -6.39 -14.50
N TRP A 182 -18.87 -5.41 -15.31
CA TRP A 182 -18.32 -4.13 -14.88
C TRP A 182 -19.30 -3.32 -14.03
N ASN A 183 -20.53 -3.14 -14.48
CA ASN A 183 -21.55 -2.41 -13.70
C ASN A 183 -21.86 -3.10 -12.36
N SER A 184 -21.92 -4.44 -12.35
CA SER A 184 -22.07 -5.20 -11.10
C SER A 184 -20.85 -5.07 -10.18
N ALA A 185 -19.66 -4.86 -10.74
CA ALA A 185 -18.47 -4.59 -9.94
C ALA A 185 -18.53 -3.20 -9.30
N LEU A 186 -18.90 -2.17 -10.07
CA LEU A 186 -19.07 -0.80 -9.55
C LEU A 186 -20.12 -0.72 -8.43
N GLU A 187 -21.27 -1.39 -8.58
CA GLU A 187 -22.32 -1.46 -7.54
C GLU A 187 -21.82 -2.01 -6.21
N LEU A 188 -20.86 -2.94 -6.26
CA LEU A 188 -20.37 -3.66 -5.09
C LEU A 188 -19.08 -3.06 -4.54
N TYR A 189 -18.30 -2.33 -5.35
CA TYR A 189 -16.92 -1.89 -5.06
C TYR A 189 -16.79 -1.10 -3.75
N ASP A 190 -17.65 -0.11 -3.53
CA ASP A 190 -17.61 0.77 -2.34
C ASP A 190 -18.66 0.45 -1.26
N ARG A 191 -19.35 -0.69 -1.38
CA ARG A 191 -20.41 -1.06 -0.45
C ARG A 191 -19.82 -1.61 0.86
N GLU A 192 -19.81 -0.79 1.90
CA GLU A 192 -19.44 -1.21 3.25
C GLU A 192 -20.48 -2.18 3.85
N GLY A 193 -20.02 -3.21 4.57
CA GLY A 193 -20.92 -4.14 5.25
C GLY A 193 -21.65 -5.14 4.35
N ARG A 194 -21.08 -5.55 3.20
CA ARG A 194 -21.68 -6.54 2.28
C ARG A 194 -22.22 -7.77 3.01
N SER A 195 -23.47 -8.10 2.73
CA SER A 195 -24.10 -9.38 3.07
C SER A 195 -23.35 -10.56 2.42
N GLU A 196 -23.59 -11.76 2.91
CA GLU A 196 -22.95 -12.97 2.39
C GLU A 196 -23.26 -13.20 0.90
N ALA A 197 -24.51 -12.97 0.49
CA ALA A 197 -24.93 -13.02 -0.91
C ALA A 197 -24.21 -11.98 -1.79
N GLU A 198 -23.97 -10.76 -1.28
CA GLU A 198 -23.21 -9.73 -2.00
C GLU A 198 -21.72 -10.09 -2.10
N ARG A 199 -21.15 -10.78 -1.12
CA ARG A 199 -19.76 -11.30 -1.17
C ARG A 199 -19.62 -12.42 -2.20
N ASP A 200 -20.60 -13.31 -2.29
CA ASP A 200 -20.62 -14.36 -3.30
C ASP A 200 -20.81 -13.80 -4.71
N ARG A 201 -21.70 -12.81 -4.86
CA ARG A 201 -21.85 -12.07 -6.12
C ARG A 201 -20.54 -11.35 -6.49
N TRP A 202 -19.86 -10.73 -5.54
CA TRP A 202 -18.55 -10.11 -5.75
C TRP A 202 -17.49 -11.12 -6.20
N LYS A 203 -17.46 -12.31 -5.58
CA LYS A 203 -16.55 -13.40 -5.96
C LYS A 203 -16.82 -13.90 -7.38
N TYR A 204 -18.09 -14.03 -7.76
CA TYR A 204 -18.50 -14.43 -9.11
C TYR A 204 -18.10 -13.38 -10.16
N VAL A 205 -18.43 -12.12 -9.93
CA VAL A 205 -18.11 -10.99 -10.83
C VAL A 205 -16.60 -10.87 -11.04
N ARG A 206 -15.79 -10.96 -9.98
CA ARG A 206 -14.32 -10.95 -10.11
C ARG A 206 -13.77 -12.09 -10.96
N ARG A 207 -14.28 -13.30 -10.76
CA ARG A 207 -13.86 -14.47 -11.55
C ARG A 207 -14.21 -14.29 -13.03
N LEU A 208 -15.35 -13.70 -13.32
CA LEU A 208 -15.79 -13.42 -14.68
C LEU A 208 -14.93 -12.34 -15.35
N LEU A 209 -14.67 -11.21 -14.67
CA LEU A 209 -13.82 -10.14 -15.19
C LEU A 209 -12.39 -10.61 -15.48
N ARG A 210 -11.79 -11.40 -14.58
CA ARG A 210 -10.45 -11.97 -14.80
C ARG A 210 -10.40 -12.94 -15.99
N ARG A 211 -11.46 -13.70 -16.25
CA ARG A 211 -11.53 -14.60 -17.42
C ARG A 211 -11.64 -13.82 -18.72
N LEU A 212 -12.51 -12.82 -18.76
CA LEU A 212 -12.69 -11.94 -19.93
C LEU A 212 -11.47 -11.04 -20.20
N ASP A 213 -10.58 -10.85 -19.22
CA ASP A 213 -9.30 -10.18 -19.42
C ASP A 213 -8.28 -11.09 -20.13
N VAL A 214 -8.26 -12.38 -19.76
CA VAL A 214 -7.34 -13.39 -20.31
C VAL A 214 -7.77 -13.89 -21.69
N ASP A 215 -9.08 -14.11 -21.92
CA ASP A 215 -9.58 -14.68 -23.17
C ASP A 215 -9.45 -13.71 -24.37
N ASP A 216 -9.54 -12.39 -24.16
CA ASP A 216 -9.33 -11.36 -25.21
C ASP A 216 -7.83 -11.04 -25.44
N SER A 217 -6.95 -11.34 -24.48
CA SER A 217 -5.49 -11.13 -24.64
C SER A 217 -4.83 -12.25 -25.45
N ALA A 218 -5.55 -13.35 -25.69
CA ALA A 218 -5.09 -14.53 -26.42
C ALA A 218 -5.68 -14.62 -27.85
N ALA A 219 -6.51 -13.66 -28.27
CA ALA A 219 -7.12 -13.53 -29.59
C ALA A 219 -6.48 -12.39 -30.39
#